data_AF-T1CY32-F1
#
_entry.id   AF-T1CY32-F1
#
_cell.length_a   1.000
_cell.length_b   1.000
_cell.length_c   1.000
_cell.angle_alpha   90.00
_cell.angle_beta   90.00
_cell.angle_gamma   90.00
#
_symmetry.space_group_name_H-M   'P 1'
#
loop_
_entity.id
_entity.type
_entity.pdbx_description
1 polymer ?
#
loop_
_entity_poly.entity_id
_entity_poly.type
_entity_poly.pdbx_seq_one_letter_code
_entity_poly.pdbx_strand_id
1 'polypeptide(L)'
;MKPIRIKGLFLTHRHPDHVLRESTSDHHRLKPSLGRWDLVLLGIGGVIGVGVFVLTGIAAAINAGPSVAISFLLGAVIATMAAFIYAEFASSVPVTGSAYLYVSLAFGEIPAFVTGWTLILTYGVGAMAVAIGWASYVDSFLRGLSIPWLPPSLTRNPFDGGILNLPA
;
A
#
# COMPACT_ATOMS: atom_id res chain seq x y z
N MET A 1 12.06 -35.68 7.42
CA MET A 1 11.34 -34.44 7.79
C MET A 1 12.22 -33.66 8.76
N LYS A 2 12.80 -32.52 8.36
CA LYS A 2 13.59 -31.67 9.27
C LYS A 2 12.64 -30.90 10.21
N PRO A 3 12.88 -30.87 11.53
CA PRO A 3 12.02 -30.15 12.46
C PRO A 3 12.09 -28.64 12.19
N ILE A 4 10.93 -28.00 12.04
CA ILE A 4 10.80 -26.55 11.90
C ILE A 4 11.22 -25.91 13.22
N ARG A 5 12.38 -25.25 13.23
CA ARG A 5 13.03 -24.71 14.42
C ARG A 5 12.50 -23.30 14.74
N ILE A 6 11.23 -23.21 15.14
CA ILE A 6 10.51 -21.94 15.41
C ILE A 6 11.19 -21.13 16.53
N LYS A 7 11.81 -21.79 17.52
CA LYS A 7 12.42 -21.14 18.70
C LYS A 7 13.67 -20.29 18.39
N GLY A 8 14.27 -20.41 17.21
CA GLY A 8 15.43 -19.59 16.80
C GLY A 8 15.09 -18.44 15.85
N LEU A 9 13.85 -18.37 15.36
CA LEU A 9 13.46 -17.43 14.31
C LEU A 9 13.37 -16.00 14.85
N PHE A 10 12.85 -15.81 16.07
CA PHE A 10 12.59 -14.49 16.67
C PHE A 10 13.73 -13.90 17.51
N LEU A 11 14.79 -14.67 17.78
CA LEU A 11 15.92 -14.25 18.63
C LEU A 11 17.19 -13.93 17.84
N THR A 12 17.14 -14.06 16.51
CA THR A 12 18.31 -13.79 15.65
C THR A 12 18.26 -12.34 15.20
N HIS A 13 19.09 -11.48 15.80
CA HIS A 13 19.42 -10.19 15.18
C HIS A 13 20.13 -10.49 13.86
N ARG A 14 19.45 -10.32 12.73
CA ARG A 14 20.10 -10.42 11.42
C ARG A 14 21.01 -9.21 11.26
N HIS A 15 22.32 -9.44 11.31
CA HIS A 15 23.30 -8.41 10.98
C HIS A 15 23.08 -7.95 9.52
N PRO A 16 23.21 -6.66 9.19
CA PRO A 16 22.99 -6.13 7.83
C PRO A 16 23.69 -6.93 6.73
N ASP A 17 24.91 -7.40 7.02
CA ASP A 17 25.74 -8.19 6.09
C ASP A 17 25.08 -9.50 5.65
N HIS A 18 24.24 -10.09 6.50
CA HIS A 18 23.55 -11.34 6.19
C HIS A 18 22.42 -11.11 5.17
N VAL A 19 21.70 -9.99 5.27
CA VAL A 19 20.65 -9.60 4.32
C VAL A 19 21.25 -9.20 2.97
N LEU A 20 22.36 -8.46 2.99
CA LEU A 20 23.11 -8.09 1.78
C LEU A 20 23.63 -9.34 1.05
N ARG A 21 24.17 -10.32 1.78
CA ARG A 21 24.59 -11.61 1.23
C ARG A 21 23.44 -12.42 0.67
N GLU A 22 22.31 -12.50 1.38
CA GLU A 22 21.11 -13.20 0.93
C GLU A 22 20.58 -12.59 -0.38
N SER A 23 20.49 -11.27 -0.47
CA SER A 23 20.09 -10.54 -1.70
C SER A 23 21.06 -10.74 -2.89
N THR A 24 22.30 -11.13 -2.61
CA THR A 24 23.33 -11.38 -3.64
C THR A 24 23.42 -12.87 -4.01
N SER A 25 23.00 -13.78 -3.13
CA SER A 25 23.10 -15.23 -3.30
C SER A 25 21.96 -15.86 -4.09
N ASP A 26 20.90 -15.11 -4.42
CA ASP A 26 19.82 -15.64 -5.23
C ASP A 26 20.27 -15.86 -6.68
N HIS A 27 20.28 -17.13 -7.10
CA HIS A 27 20.53 -17.58 -8.48
C HIS A 27 19.51 -17.01 -9.52
N HIS A 28 18.58 -16.14 -9.11
CA HIS A 28 17.53 -15.50 -9.91
C HIS A 28 17.56 -13.96 -9.87
N ARG A 29 18.74 -13.33 -9.74
CA ARG A 29 18.85 -11.86 -9.77
C ARG A 29 18.30 -11.28 -11.09
N LEU A 30 17.26 -10.47 -10.97
CA LEU A 30 16.73 -9.66 -12.07
C LEU A 30 17.79 -8.65 -12.54
N LYS A 31 17.85 -8.42 -13.86
CA LYS A 31 18.68 -7.33 -14.40
C LYS A 31 18.06 -5.99 -14.01
N PRO A 32 18.79 -5.09 -13.33
CA PRO A 32 18.28 -3.77 -13.02
C PRO A 32 18.02 -3.02 -14.34
N SER A 33 16.76 -2.69 -14.58
CA SER A 33 16.29 -2.06 -15.82
C SER A 33 15.54 -0.75 -15.59
N LEU A 34 15.12 -0.47 -14.35
CA LEU A 34 14.45 0.79 -14.01
C LEU A 34 15.46 1.91 -13.82
N GLY A 35 15.30 2.99 -14.59
CA GLY A 35 16.01 4.24 -14.42
C GLY A 35 15.38 5.15 -13.36
N ARG A 36 15.98 6.32 -13.17
CA ARG A 36 15.51 7.33 -12.20
C ARG A 36 14.07 7.78 -12.49
N TRP A 37 13.75 8.01 -13.75
CA TRP A 37 12.42 8.44 -14.18
C TRP A 37 11.38 7.35 -14.03
N ASP A 38 11.73 6.09 -14.32
CA ASP A 38 10.83 4.96 -14.15
C ASP A 38 10.43 4.79 -12.68
N LEU A 39 11.38 4.98 -11.75
CA LEU A 39 11.11 4.95 -10.32
C LEU A 39 10.23 6.11 -9.83
N VAL A 40 10.43 7.32 -10.37
CA VAL A 40 9.57 8.47 -10.06
C VAL A 40 8.15 8.23 -10.56
N LEU A 41 8.01 7.76 -11.80
CA LEU A 41 6.70 7.45 -12.40
C LEU A 41 6.00 6.32 -11.66
N LEU A 42 6.75 5.29 -11.24
CA LEU A 42 6.23 4.21 -10.40
C LEU A 42 5.70 4.75 -9.06
N GLY A 43 6.43 5.67 -8.43
CA GLY A 43 6.00 6.34 -7.20
C GLY A 43 4.72 7.15 -7.40
N ILE A 44 4.65 7.98 -8.44
CA ILE A 44 3.46 8.78 -8.77
C ILE A 44 2.26 7.86 -9.03
N GLY A 45 2.43 6.82 -9.85
CA GLY A 45 1.37 5.85 -10.18
C GLY A 45 0.92 5.02 -8.98
N GLY A 46 1.82 4.74 -8.02
CA GLY A 46 1.48 4.04 -6.79
C GLY A 46 0.71 4.89 -5.76
N VAL A 47 0.87 6.22 -5.81
CA VAL A 47 0.23 7.15 -4.86
C VAL A 47 -1.10 7.69 -5.37
N ILE A 48 -1.19 8.03 -6.67
CA ILE A 48 -2.42 8.57 -7.25
C ILE A 48 -3.42 7.43 -7.46
N GLY A 49 -4.52 7.46 -6.71
CA GLY A 49 -5.58 6.46 -6.82
C GLY A 49 -6.92 6.97 -6.31
N VAL A 50 -7.81 6.05 -5.97
CA VAL A 50 -9.18 6.31 -5.49
C VAL A 50 -9.26 7.33 -4.35
N GLY A 51 -8.24 7.42 -3.50
CA GLY A 51 -8.21 8.33 -2.36
C GLY A 51 -8.47 9.80 -2.74
N VAL A 52 -7.79 10.33 -3.75
CA VAL A 52 -7.98 11.74 -4.16
C VAL A 52 -9.31 11.95 -4.88
N PHE A 53 -9.80 10.94 -5.58
CA PHE A 53 -10.99 11.04 -6.43
C PHE A 53 -12.30 10.85 -5.66
N VAL A 54 -12.34 9.91 -4.72
CA VAL A 54 -13.54 9.58 -3.93
C VAL A 54 -13.46 10.17 -2.52
N LEU A 55 -12.37 9.89 -1.80
CA LEU A 55 -12.31 10.20 -0.37
C LEU A 55 -12.24 11.70 -0.10
N THR A 56 -11.63 12.48 -1.00
CA THR A 56 -11.64 13.95 -0.93
C THR A 56 -13.05 14.52 -0.92
N GLY A 57 -13.95 13.99 -1.76
CA GLY A 57 -15.34 14.44 -1.82
C GLY A 57 -16.09 14.15 -0.52
N ILE A 58 -15.89 12.96 0.06
CA ILE A 58 -16.46 12.56 1.34
C ILE A 58 -15.93 13.46 2.47
N ALA A 59 -14.61 13.67 2.52
CA ALA A 59 -13.98 14.53 3.52
C ALA A 59 -14.44 15.99 3.41
N ALA A 60 -14.63 16.50 2.20
CA ALA A 60 -15.17 17.83 1.97
C ALA A 60 -16.63 17.92 2.43
N ALA A 61 -17.46 16.93 2.09
CA ALA A 61 -18.89 16.96 2.41
C ALA A 61 -19.19 16.81 3.91
N ILE A 62 -18.44 15.98 4.63
CA ILE A 62 -18.79 15.54 6.00
C ILE A 62 -17.88 16.15 7.07
N ASN A 63 -16.61 16.45 6.74
CA ASN A 63 -15.60 16.82 7.76
C ASN A 63 -15.16 18.28 7.65
N ALA A 64 -14.57 18.68 6.53
CA ALA A 64 -13.81 19.93 6.43
C ALA A 64 -14.51 21.03 5.61
N GLY A 65 -15.51 20.70 4.79
CA GLY A 65 -16.16 21.68 3.92
C GLY A 65 -15.17 22.31 2.93
N PRO A 66 -15.30 23.62 2.64
CA PRO A 66 -14.37 24.36 1.79
C PRO A 66 -12.91 24.34 2.30
N SER A 67 -12.70 24.07 3.59
CA SER A 67 -11.35 24.05 4.19
C SER A 67 -10.57 22.76 3.93
N VAL A 68 -11.14 21.80 3.20
CA VAL A 68 -10.48 20.53 2.84
C VAL A 68 -9.11 20.72 2.19
N ALA A 69 -8.94 21.79 1.40
CA ALA A 69 -7.65 22.13 0.79
C ALA A 69 -6.54 22.39 1.83
N ILE A 70 -6.88 23.01 2.97
CA ILE A 70 -5.93 23.26 4.07
C ILE A 70 -5.56 21.95 4.75
N SER A 71 -6.52 21.04 4.93
CA SER A 71 -6.26 19.70 5.48
C SER A 71 -5.30 18.89 4.59
N PHE A 72 -5.48 18.97 3.26
CA PHE A 72 -4.56 18.33 2.31
C PHE A 72 -3.17 18.95 2.33
N LEU A 73 -3.07 20.27 2.46
CA LEU A 73 -1.78 20.94 2.56
C LEU A 73 -1.00 20.49 3.80
N LEU A 74 -1.67 20.43 4.96
CA LEU A 74 -1.07 19.95 6.19
C LEU A 74 -0.64 18.47 6.05
N GLY A 75 -1.50 17.63 5.48
CA GLY A 75 -1.19 16.23 5.19
C GLY A 75 0.02 16.07 4.26
N ALA A 76 0.14 16.91 3.23
CA ALA A 76 1.27 16.89 2.30
C ALA A 76 2.60 17.23 2.98
N VAL A 77 2.61 18.17 3.92
CA VAL A 77 3.81 18.50 4.72
C VAL A 77 4.25 17.28 5.54
N ILE A 78 3.34 16.64 6.26
CA ILE A 78 3.63 15.45 7.08
C ILE A 78 4.12 14.30 6.19
N ALA A 79 3.45 14.06 5.06
CA ALA A 79 3.83 13.02 4.10
C ALA A 79 5.22 13.27 3.50
N THR A 80 5.58 14.53 3.23
CA THR A 80 6.91 14.89 2.72
C THR A 80 8.00 14.61 3.76
N MET A 81 7.76 14.95 5.02
CA MET A 81 8.70 14.61 6.10
C MET A 81 8.89 13.10 6.23
N ALA A 82 7.81 12.32 6.17
CA ALA A 82 7.88 10.87 6.15
C ALA A 82 8.66 10.36 4.93
N ALA A 83 8.43 10.93 3.74
CA ALA A 83 9.13 10.55 2.51
C ALA A 83 10.64 10.78 2.62
N PHE A 84 11.10 11.86 3.26
CA PHE A 84 12.53 12.09 3.49
C PHE A 84 13.16 11.04 4.40
N ILE A 85 12.47 10.64 5.47
CA ILE A 85 12.94 9.56 6.36
C ILE A 85 13.05 8.24 5.58
N TYR A 86 12.05 7.91 4.76
CA TYR A 86 12.09 6.72 3.91
C TYR A 86 13.17 6.79 2.82
N ALA A 87 13.46 7.97 2.29
CA ALA A 87 14.55 8.17 1.33
C ALA A 87 15.93 7.93 1.97
N GLU A 88 16.14 8.39 3.21
CA GLU A 88 17.35 8.13 3.97
C GLU A 88 17.55 6.62 4.20
N PHE A 89 16.49 5.92 4.63
CA PHE A 89 16.54 4.45 4.79
C PHE A 89 16.81 3.72 3.48
N ALA A 90 16.13 4.11 2.39
CA ALA A 90 16.33 3.48 1.08
C ALA A 90 17.75 3.68 0.52
N SER A 91 18.39 4.82 0.82
CA SER A 91 19.77 5.09 0.44
C SER A 91 20.80 4.33 1.29
N SER A 92 20.50 4.11 2.57
CA SER A 92 21.40 3.44 3.52
C SER A 92 21.36 1.92 3.41
N VAL A 93 20.20 1.36 3.05
CA VAL A 93 19.93 -0.07 3.02
C VAL A 93 19.33 -0.43 1.65
N PRO A 94 20.18 -0.59 0.61
CA PRO A 94 19.74 -0.76 -0.78
C PRO A 94 19.33 -2.21 -1.08
N VAL A 95 18.40 -2.75 -0.30
CA VAL A 95 17.88 -4.11 -0.41
C VAL A 95 16.36 -4.11 -0.39
N THR A 96 15.77 -5.04 -1.14
CA THR A 96 14.32 -5.19 -1.25
C THR A 96 13.75 -5.73 0.05
N GLY A 97 12.98 -4.92 0.78
CA GLY A 97 12.39 -5.37 2.05
C GLY A 97 11.37 -4.45 2.72
N SER A 98 11.17 -3.22 2.22
CA SER A 98 10.21 -2.24 2.75
C SER A 98 10.33 -2.05 4.28
N ALA A 99 9.27 -1.57 4.94
CA ALA A 99 9.29 -1.21 6.35
C ALA A 99 9.57 -2.39 7.29
N TYR A 100 9.19 -3.62 6.94
CA TYR A 100 9.53 -4.83 7.72
C TYR A 100 11.05 -4.94 7.91
N LEU A 101 11.80 -4.78 6.82
CA LEU A 101 13.26 -4.90 6.86
C LEU A 101 13.89 -3.77 7.69
N TYR A 102 13.42 -2.52 7.53
CA TYR A 102 13.94 -1.40 8.31
C TYR A 102 13.73 -1.59 9.82
N VAL A 103 12.55 -2.06 10.22
CA VAL A 103 12.25 -2.33 11.64
C VAL A 103 13.06 -3.52 12.14
N SER A 104 13.29 -4.55 11.31
CA SER A 104 14.10 -5.71 11.70
C SER A 104 15.56 -5.34 11.99
N LEU A 105 16.13 -4.40 11.24
CA LEU A 105 17.48 -3.90 11.44
C LEU A 105 17.60 -2.99 12.66
N ALA A 106 16.59 -2.16 12.93
CA ALA A 106 16.63 -1.19 14.04
C ALA A 106 16.21 -1.78 15.40
N PHE A 107 15.17 -2.62 15.43
CA PHE A 107 14.49 -3.04 16.66
C PHE A 107 14.43 -4.57 16.85
N GLY A 108 14.91 -5.35 15.89
CA GLY A 108 14.91 -6.81 15.94
C GLY A 108 13.62 -7.46 15.41
N GLU A 109 13.53 -8.77 15.52
CA GLU A 109 12.58 -9.59 14.75
C GLU A 109 11.12 -9.49 15.24
N ILE A 110 10.87 -9.37 16.55
CA ILE A 110 9.51 -9.29 17.10
C ILE A 110 8.75 -8.05 16.58
N PRO A 111 9.27 -6.81 16.75
CA PRO A 111 8.61 -5.62 16.20
C PRO A 111 8.56 -5.64 14.66
N ALA A 112 9.56 -6.23 14.00
CA ALA A 112 9.52 -6.42 12.56
C ALA A 112 8.36 -7.33 12.14
N PHE A 113 8.18 -8.48 12.80
CA PHE A 113 7.09 -9.41 12.51
C PHE A 113 5.72 -8.77 12.66
N VAL A 114 5.51 -7.99 13.73
CA VAL A 114 4.26 -7.22 13.90
C VAL A 114 4.08 -6.24 12.73
N THR A 115 5.13 -5.50 12.37
CA THR A 115 5.11 -4.58 11.22
C THR A 115 4.80 -5.31 9.91
N GLY A 116 5.34 -6.51 9.70
CA GLY A 116 5.06 -7.35 8.54
C GLY A 116 3.58 -7.75 8.44
N TRP A 117 2.98 -8.18 9.55
CA TRP A 117 1.54 -8.46 9.59
C TRP A 117 0.70 -7.21 9.34
N THR A 118 1.08 -6.07 9.92
CA THR A 118 0.41 -4.80 9.65
C THR A 118 0.49 -4.45 8.17
N LEU A 119 1.66 -4.57 7.53
CA LEU A 119 1.84 -4.32 6.09
C LEU A 119 0.89 -5.17 5.24
N ILE A 120 0.82 -6.48 5.51
CA ILE A 120 -0.07 -7.39 4.76
C ILE A 120 -1.53 -6.94 4.91
N LEU A 121 -1.97 -6.65 6.13
CA LEU A 121 -3.34 -6.20 6.38
C LEU A 121 -3.63 -4.84 5.74
N THR A 122 -2.70 -3.89 5.84
CA THR A 122 -2.83 -2.56 5.25
C THR A 122 -2.90 -2.63 3.73
N TYR A 123 -2.06 -3.43 3.08
CA TYR A 123 -2.13 -3.63 1.63
C TYR A 123 -3.40 -4.37 1.21
N GLY A 124 -3.85 -5.37 1.97
CA GLY A 124 -5.10 -6.07 1.71
C GLY A 124 -6.32 -5.15 1.78
N VAL A 125 -6.48 -4.43 2.88
CA VAL A 125 -7.56 -3.44 3.06
C VAL A 125 -7.44 -2.32 2.03
N GLY A 126 -6.23 -1.86 1.73
CA GLY A 126 -5.97 -0.84 0.71
C GLY A 126 -6.41 -1.29 -0.69
N ALA A 127 -6.07 -2.52 -1.09
CA ALA A 127 -6.49 -3.08 -2.37
C ALA A 127 -8.02 -3.19 -2.46
N MET A 128 -8.68 -3.63 -1.39
CA MET A 128 -10.15 -3.68 -1.32
C MET A 128 -10.78 -2.29 -1.44
N ALA A 129 -10.21 -1.28 -0.78
CA ALA A 129 -10.70 0.10 -0.87
C ALA A 129 -10.56 0.69 -2.29
N VAL A 130 -9.45 0.38 -2.97
CA VAL A 130 -9.23 0.79 -4.37
C VAL A 130 -10.21 0.10 -5.32
N ALA A 131 -10.42 -1.21 -5.15
CA ALA A 131 -11.41 -1.98 -5.90
C ALA A 131 -12.82 -1.38 -5.79
N ILE A 132 -13.28 -1.14 -4.55
CA ILE A 132 -14.60 -0.55 -4.28
C ILE A 132 -14.73 0.85 -4.90
N GLY A 133 -13.69 1.68 -4.83
CA GLY A 133 -13.73 3.00 -5.42
C GLY A 133 -13.70 3.01 -6.94
N TRP A 134 -13.04 2.04 -7.58
CA TRP A 134 -13.12 1.90 -9.03
C TRP A 134 -14.52 1.44 -9.46
N ALA A 135 -15.09 0.50 -8.71
CA ALA A 135 -16.44 0.00 -8.96
C ALA A 135 -17.50 1.11 -8.95
N SER A 136 -17.39 2.09 -8.04
CA SER A 136 -18.34 3.20 -7.96
C SER A 136 -18.25 4.14 -9.17
N TYR A 137 -17.05 4.36 -9.71
CA TYR A 137 -16.85 5.10 -10.95
C TYR A 137 -17.45 4.35 -12.14
N VAL A 138 -17.26 3.04 -12.22
CA VAL A 138 -17.84 2.21 -13.29
C VAL A 138 -19.36 2.16 -13.21
N ASP A 139 -19.94 1.99 -12.01
CA ASP A 139 -21.40 2.06 -11.83
C ASP A 139 -21.95 3.41 -12.29
N SER A 140 -21.28 4.51 -11.92
CA SER A 140 -21.67 5.88 -12.35
C SER A 140 -21.59 6.05 -13.87
N PHE A 141 -20.53 5.52 -14.50
CA PHE A 141 -20.35 5.56 -15.95
C PHE A 141 -21.42 4.75 -16.69
N LEU A 142 -21.70 3.53 -16.23
CA LEU A 142 -22.72 2.65 -16.82
C LEU A 142 -24.13 3.23 -16.71
N ARG A 143 -24.45 3.88 -15.58
CA ARG A 143 -25.71 4.63 -15.41
C ARG A 143 -25.82 5.78 -16.41
N GLY A 144 -24.72 6.50 -16.65
CA GLY A 144 -24.67 7.56 -17.66
C GLY A 144 -24.92 7.06 -19.09
N LEU A 145 -24.55 5.81 -19.38
CA LEU A 145 -24.80 5.16 -20.67
C LEU A 145 -26.21 4.54 -20.80
N SER A 146 -27.09 4.72 -19.82
CA SER A 146 -28.46 4.17 -19.80
C SER A 146 -28.51 2.64 -19.95
N ILE A 147 -27.43 1.95 -19.56
CA ILE A 147 -27.31 0.50 -19.68
C ILE A 147 -28.15 -0.17 -18.56
N PRO A 148 -29.26 -0.87 -18.87
CA PRO A 148 -30.24 -1.29 -17.85
C PRO A 148 -29.87 -2.55 -17.06
N TRP A 149 -28.82 -3.29 -17.44
CA TRP A 149 -28.68 -4.70 -17.08
C TRP A 149 -27.85 -5.01 -15.83
N LEU A 150 -27.42 -4.03 -15.04
CA LEU A 150 -26.70 -4.30 -13.80
C LEU A 150 -27.62 -4.08 -12.59
N PRO A 151 -28.17 -5.17 -11.99
CA PRO A 151 -29.02 -5.06 -10.81
C PRO A 151 -28.25 -4.38 -9.67
N PRO A 152 -28.89 -3.50 -8.87
CA PRO A 152 -28.26 -2.90 -7.69
C PRO A 152 -27.72 -3.91 -6.68
N SER A 153 -28.23 -5.15 -6.71
CA SER A 153 -27.72 -6.26 -5.90
C SER A 153 -26.34 -6.76 -6.30
N LEU A 154 -25.89 -6.47 -7.53
CA LEU A 154 -24.60 -6.92 -8.08
C LEU A 154 -23.57 -5.79 -8.24
N THR A 155 -23.94 -4.54 -7.94
CA THR A 155 -23.04 -3.38 -7.98
C THR A 155 -22.75 -2.77 -6.62
N ARG A 156 -23.53 -3.11 -5.60
CA ARG A 156 -23.34 -2.62 -4.25
C ARG A 156 -22.56 -3.61 -3.41
N ASN A 157 -21.82 -3.08 -2.44
CA ASN A 157 -21.17 -3.91 -1.43
C ASN A 157 -22.23 -4.61 -0.56
N PRO A 158 -21.89 -5.76 0.07
CA PRO A 158 -22.73 -6.41 1.07
C PRO A 158 -23.22 -5.47 2.18
N PHE A 159 -22.37 -4.50 2.55
CA PHE A 159 -22.67 -3.50 3.58
C PHE A 159 -23.66 -2.42 3.13
N ASP A 160 -23.85 -2.23 1.83
CA ASP A 160 -24.74 -1.24 1.22
C ASP A 160 -26.03 -1.88 0.64
N GLY A 161 -26.35 -3.11 1.05
CA GLY A 161 -27.53 -3.85 0.61
C GLY A 161 -27.37 -4.61 -0.71
N GLY A 162 -26.14 -4.77 -1.21
CA GLY A 162 -25.81 -5.67 -2.32
C GLY A 162 -25.51 -7.10 -1.87
N ILE A 163 -25.38 -8.02 -2.81
CA ILE A 163 -24.91 -9.40 -2.56
C ILE A 163 -23.41 -9.49 -2.86
N LEU A 164 -22.97 -8.88 -3.96
CA LEU A 164 -21.59 -8.89 -4.43
C LEU A 164 -21.34 -7.66 -5.28
N ASN A 165 -20.21 -6.97 -5.09
CA ASN A 165 -19.80 -5.85 -5.93
C ASN A 165 -18.99 -6.39 -7.12
N LEU A 166 -19.67 -6.74 -8.23
CA LEU A 166 -19.00 -7.33 -9.40
C LEU A 166 -17.96 -6.41 -10.07
N PRO A 167 -18.15 -5.07 -10.10
CA PRO A 167 -17.12 -4.18 -10.64
C PRO A 167 -15.91 -3.93 -9.73
N ALA A 168 -15.89 -4.41 -8.48
CA ALA A 168 -14.78 -4.24 -7.54
C ALA A 168 -13.77 -5.39 -7.62
#